data_AF-A0A6L7V2D0-F1
#
_entry.id   AF-A0A6L7V2D0-F1
#
_cell.length_a   1.000
_cell.length_b   1.000
_cell.length_c   1.000
_cell.angle_alpha   90.00
_cell.angle_beta   90.00
_cell.angle_gamma   90.00
#
_symmetry.space_group_name_H-M   'P 1'
#
loop_
_entity.id
_entity.type
_entity.pdbx_description
1 polymer ?
#
loop_
_entity_poly.entity_id
_entity_poly.type
_entity_poly.pdbx_seq_one_letter_code
_entity_poly.pdbx_strand_id
1 'polypeptide(L)'
;MRRSGLQAFVDARYEYHWAPLLGCLVGQLDHLGAAQPNHVIGAVTGISYQPPQDADFPALLEDGLASLGVSARVTYLSHPNRLQRFRARRRIRLELRAGRAVTTHGVGVSAFGPVWGLIVGVDDERGAWRRDGPMTEQVSPWLPETEFNASPAVIVIAVRRSGEPAAERIPQVAVEAMTRSLDRARADLLDRIEVLDSSVEVEAQRYSYEAQALAANWGEAAAFWREFRHDRYTPAAQQMAVTLSRFATLFPYPMGGQPNSPGVRSAAVHILRDAVDALTTGR
;
A
#
# COMPACT_ATOMS: atom_id res chain seq x y z
N MET A 1 -7.58 -16.94 24.81
CA MET A 1 -7.85 -16.47 23.43
C MET A 1 -7.09 -15.21 23.03
N ARG A 2 -6.92 -14.15 23.86
CA ARG A 2 -6.27 -12.90 23.38
C ARG A 2 -4.83 -13.03 22.82
N ARG A 3 -3.99 -13.93 23.34
CA ARG A 3 -2.59 -14.12 22.88
C ARG A 3 -2.45 -14.44 21.38
N SER A 4 -3.41 -15.14 20.77
CA SER A 4 -3.34 -15.44 19.32
C SER A 4 -3.74 -14.25 18.45
N GLY A 5 -4.58 -13.34 18.94
CA GLY A 5 -4.96 -12.12 18.21
C GLY A 5 -3.78 -11.15 18.10
N LEU A 6 -3.09 -10.88 19.20
CA LEU A 6 -1.93 -9.98 19.19
C LEU A 6 -0.75 -10.53 18.38
N GLN A 7 -0.51 -11.85 18.45
CA GLN A 7 0.50 -12.50 17.61
C GLN A 7 0.10 -12.50 16.13
N ALA A 8 -1.18 -12.70 15.79
CA ALA A 8 -1.65 -12.61 14.40
C ALA A 8 -1.64 -11.17 13.87
N PHE A 9 -1.88 -10.17 14.70
CA PHE A 9 -1.75 -8.74 14.36
C PHE A 9 -0.29 -8.37 14.04
N VAL A 10 0.64 -8.94 14.82
CA VAL A 10 2.06 -8.95 14.51
C VAL A 10 2.28 -9.68 13.18
N ASP A 11 2.01 -10.97 13.07
CA ASP A 11 2.38 -11.80 11.90
C ASP A 11 1.74 -11.32 10.58
N ALA A 12 0.48 -10.88 10.57
CA ALA A 12 -0.27 -10.52 9.36
C ALA A 12 0.02 -9.13 8.79
N ARG A 13 0.62 -8.21 9.56
CA ARG A 13 0.88 -6.84 9.08
C ARG A 13 2.02 -6.71 8.07
N TYR A 14 2.91 -7.70 7.98
CA TYR A 14 4.18 -7.55 7.25
C TYR A 14 4.07 -7.64 5.73
N GLU A 15 3.10 -8.37 5.20
CA GLU A 15 3.03 -8.65 3.76
C GLU A 15 2.58 -7.44 2.91
N TYR A 16 2.26 -6.29 3.53
CA TYR A 16 1.59 -5.19 2.85
C TYR A 16 2.20 -3.81 3.12
N HIS A 17 3.43 -3.60 2.66
CA HIS A 17 3.95 -2.25 2.42
C HIS A 17 3.29 -1.64 1.17
N TRP A 18 2.41 -0.66 1.37
CA TRP A 18 1.60 -0.06 0.31
C TRP A 18 2.28 1.06 -0.47
N ALA A 19 3.35 1.69 0.05
CA ALA A 19 4.14 2.65 -0.72
C ALA A 19 4.79 2.01 -1.98
N PRO A 20 5.35 0.79 -1.92
CA PRO A 20 5.68 0.00 -3.11
C PRO A 20 4.54 -0.18 -4.12
N LEU A 21 3.30 -0.48 -3.68
CA LEU A 21 2.13 -0.52 -4.57
C LEU A 21 1.91 0.84 -5.24
N LEU A 22 1.89 1.92 -4.46
CA LEU A 22 1.63 3.26 -4.97
C LEU A 22 2.66 3.67 -6.03
N GLY A 23 3.96 3.41 -5.77
CA GLY A 23 5.03 3.63 -6.76
C GLY A 23 4.88 2.77 -8.02
N CYS A 24 4.41 1.52 -7.90
CA CYS A 24 4.10 0.70 -9.07
C CYS A 24 2.94 1.28 -9.87
N LEU A 25 1.86 1.73 -9.22
CA LEU A 25 0.71 2.35 -9.89
C LEU A 25 1.10 3.63 -10.61
N VAL A 26 1.89 4.52 -9.97
CA VAL A 26 2.42 5.75 -10.59
C VAL A 26 3.16 5.43 -11.90
N GLY A 27 4.12 4.51 -11.86
CA GLY A 27 4.83 4.07 -13.08
C GLY A 27 3.90 3.40 -14.10
N GLN A 28 2.93 2.59 -13.66
CA GLN A 28 1.99 1.92 -14.54
C GLN A 28 1.04 2.90 -15.25
N LEU A 29 0.72 4.04 -14.62
CA LEU A 29 -0.06 5.12 -15.24
C LEU A 29 0.78 5.99 -16.19
N ASP A 30 2.06 6.23 -15.85
CA ASP A 30 3.01 6.93 -16.73
C ASP A 30 3.22 6.16 -18.04
N HIS A 31 3.43 4.84 -17.96
CA HIS A 31 3.50 3.92 -19.11
C HIS A 31 2.21 3.87 -19.95
N LEU A 32 1.07 4.41 -19.47
CA LEU A 32 -0.17 4.57 -20.24
C LEU A 32 -0.38 5.99 -20.80
N GLY A 33 0.55 6.93 -20.58
CA GLY A 33 0.36 8.34 -20.91
C GLY A 33 -0.78 8.98 -20.11
N ALA A 34 -0.98 8.52 -18.87
CA ALA A 34 -2.03 8.93 -17.94
C ALA A 34 -1.45 9.24 -16.55
N ALA A 35 -0.22 9.76 -16.49
CA ALA A 35 0.52 10.03 -15.26
C ALA A 35 -0.28 10.88 -14.25
N GLN A 36 -0.22 10.48 -12.98
CA GLN A 36 -0.88 11.13 -11.85
C GLN A 36 0.08 11.11 -10.64
N PRO A 37 0.09 12.14 -9.78
CA PRO A 37 0.98 12.18 -8.63
C PRO A 37 0.52 11.21 -7.52
N ASN A 38 1.48 10.77 -6.69
CA ASN A 38 1.28 9.83 -5.59
C ASN A 38 0.04 10.15 -4.75
N HIS A 39 -0.10 11.41 -4.31
CA HIS A 39 -1.18 11.84 -3.42
C HIS A 39 -2.57 11.74 -4.03
N VAL A 40 -2.70 11.98 -5.35
CA VAL A 40 -3.98 11.82 -6.06
C VAL A 40 -4.36 10.34 -6.13
N ILE A 41 -3.46 9.48 -6.62
CA ILE A 41 -3.71 8.04 -6.72
C ILE A 41 -4.01 7.46 -5.33
N GLY A 42 -3.19 7.80 -4.33
CA GLY A 42 -3.31 7.29 -2.97
C GLY A 42 -4.60 7.73 -2.27
N ALA A 43 -5.08 8.95 -2.53
CA ALA A 43 -6.35 9.44 -1.99
C ALA A 43 -7.57 8.77 -2.65
N VAL A 44 -7.66 8.74 -4.00
CA VAL A 44 -8.87 8.20 -4.66
C VAL A 44 -9.00 6.68 -4.55
N THR A 45 -7.89 5.96 -4.38
CA THR A 45 -7.87 4.49 -4.18
C THR A 45 -7.94 4.08 -2.70
N GLY A 46 -7.91 5.04 -1.77
CA GLY A 46 -7.94 4.82 -0.33
C GLY A 46 -6.61 4.37 0.30
N ILE A 47 -5.56 4.14 -0.49
CA ILE A 47 -4.24 3.69 0.00
C ILE A 47 -3.66 4.67 1.05
N SER A 48 -3.81 5.98 0.87
CA SER A 48 -3.33 6.99 1.81
C SER A 48 -4.05 7.00 3.16
N TYR A 49 -5.25 6.42 3.26
CA TYR A 49 -6.04 6.31 4.50
C TYR A 49 -5.93 4.95 5.17
N GLN A 50 -4.94 4.15 4.78
CA GLN A 50 -4.89 2.70 4.90
C GLN A 50 -5.91 2.01 3.96
N PRO A 51 -5.45 1.24 2.96
CA PRO A 51 -6.34 0.39 2.18
C PRO A 51 -6.74 -0.83 3.03
N PRO A 52 -7.93 -1.41 2.81
CA PRO A 52 -8.35 -2.62 3.50
C PRO A 52 -7.39 -3.79 3.23
N GLN A 53 -7.20 -4.64 4.25
CA GLN A 53 -6.61 -5.98 4.09
C GLN A 53 -7.64 -6.99 3.55
N ASP A 54 -8.87 -6.52 3.32
CA ASP A 54 -10.09 -7.28 3.07
C ASP A 54 -10.51 -7.31 1.59
N ALA A 55 -11.62 -8.01 1.31
CA ALA A 55 -12.18 -8.18 -0.04
C ALA A 55 -12.62 -6.87 -0.75
N ASP A 56 -12.68 -5.74 -0.05
CA ASP A 56 -13.07 -4.43 -0.60
C ASP A 56 -11.95 -3.73 -1.38
N PHE A 57 -10.68 -4.09 -1.15
CA PHE A 57 -9.53 -3.39 -1.75
C PHE A 57 -9.59 -3.33 -3.30
N PRO A 58 -9.93 -4.42 -4.03
CA PRO A 58 -10.14 -4.37 -5.46
C PRO A 58 -11.16 -3.33 -5.91
N ALA A 59 -12.30 -3.21 -5.21
CA ALA A 59 -13.35 -2.27 -5.58
C ALA A 59 -12.90 -0.82 -5.37
N LEU A 60 -12.25 -0.50 -4.25
CA LEU A 60 -11.70 0.84 -4.00
C LEU A 60 -10.60 1.22 -5.01
N LEU A 61 -9.76 0.26 -5.39
CA LEU A 61 -8.72 0.47 -6.40
C LEU A 61 -9.31 0.67 -7.80
N GLU A 62 -10.33 -0.12 -8.17
CA GLU A 62 -10.99 -0.03 -9.49
C GLU A 62 -11.87 1.23 -9.61
N ASP A 63 -12.68 1.56 -8.60
CA ASP A 63 -13.44 2.82 -8.50
C ASP A 63 -12.50 4.05 -8.55
N GLY A 64 -11.42 4.01 -7.74
CA GLY A 64 -10.44 5.08 -7.63
C GLY A 64 -9.73 5.36 -8.94
N LEU A 65 -9.17 4.34 -9.59
CA LEU A 65 -8.47 4.50 -10.88
C LEU A 65 -9.43 4.87 -12.02
N ALA A 66 -10.69 4.41 -11.98
CA ALA A 66 -11.70 4.81 -12.96
C ALA A 66 -12.00 6.33 -12.92
N SER A 67 -11.92 6.98 -11.75
CA SER A 67 -12.04 8.44 -11.64
C SER A 67 -10.92 9.20 -12.39
N LEU A 68 -9.75 8.57 -12.51
CA LEU A 68 -8.56 9.08 -13.21
C LEU A 68 -8.55 8.72 -14.71
N GLY A 69 -9.69 8.31 -15.28
CA GLY A 69 -9.82 7.94 -16.70
C GLY A 69 -9.27 6.55 -17.03
N VAL A 70 -8.96 5.72 -16.03
CA VAL A 70 -8.22 4.46 -16.20
C VAL A 70 -8.98 3.27 -15.61
N SER A 71 -9.52 2.42 -16.48
CA SER A 71 -10.05 1.11 -16.08
C SER A 71 -8.93 0.23 -15.52
N ALA A 72 -9.11 -0.23 -14.29
CA ALA A 72 -8.26 -1.24 -13.67
C ALA A 72 -8.93 -2.61 -13.70
N ARG A 73 -8.13 -3.66 -13.52
CA ARG A 73 -8.60 -5.00 -13.19
C ARG A 73 -7.61 -5.68 -12.26
N VAL A 74 -8.02 -5.88 -11.02
CA VAL A 74 -7.34 -6.74 -10.05
C VAL A 74 -7.66 -8.19 -10.39
N THR A 75 -6.71 -9.09 -10.16
CA THR A 75 -6.92 -10.53 -10.28
C THR A 75 -6.04 -11.26 -9.28
N TYR A 76 -6.67 -11.92 -8.31
CA TYR A 76 -6.03 -12.90 -7.45
C TYR A 76 -5.81 -14.19 -8.22
N LEU A 77 -4.60 -14.73 -8.16
CA LEU A 77 -4.15 -15.90 -8.90
C LEU A 77 -3.55 -16.92 -7.92
N SER A 78 -4.38 -17.80 -7.37
CA SER A 78 -3.93 -18.94 -6.58
C SER A 78 -3.34 -20.03 -7.50
N HIS A 79 -2.23 -20.62 -7.09
CA HIS A 79 -1.39 -21.44 -7.97
C HIS A 79 -1.03 -22.83 -7.40
N PRO A 80 -2.03 -23.67 -7.02
CA PRO A 80 -1.78 -25.03 -6.53
C PRO A 80 -1.23 -26.00 -7.60
N ASN A 81 -1.30 -25.70 -8.91
CA ASN A 81 -0.67 -26.54 -9.93
C ASN A 81 0.04 -25.79 -11.09
N ARG A 82 0.89 -26.55 -11.81
CA ARG A 82 1.74 -26.08 -12.92
C ARG A 82 0.94 -25.49 -14.09
N LEU A 83 -0.27 -25.98 -14.35
CA LEU A 83 -1.12 -25.49 -15.45
C LEU A 83 -1.69 -24.10 -15.14
N GLN A 84 -2.07 -23.84 -13.89
CA GLN A 84 -2.50 -22.49 -13.46
C GLN A 84 -1.35 -21.49 -13.54
N ARG A 85 -0.15 -21.86 -13.05
CA ARG A 85 1.08 -21.04 -13.17
C ARG A 85 1.39 -20.71 -14.63
N PHE A 86 1.28 -21.68 -15.54
CA PHE A 86 1.45 -21.45 -16.98
C PHE A 86 0.39 -20.50 -17.57
N ARG A 87 -0.90 -20.71 -17.26
CA ARG A 87 -2.00 -19.85 -17.73
C ARG A 87 -1.85 -18.41 -17.25
N ALA A 88 -1.39 -18.20 -16.02
CA ALA A 88 -1.12 -16.88 -15.47
C ALA A 88 0.06 -16.18 -16.13
N ARG A 89 1.22 -16.85 -16.27
CA ARG A 89 2.36 -16.31 -17.03
C ARG A 89 1.97 -15.96 -18.46
N ARG A 90 1.17 -16.80 -19.12
CA ARG A 90 0.63 -16.48 -20.46
C ARG A 90 -0.27 -15.23 -20.46
N ARG A 91 -1.11 -15.03 -19.44
CA ARG A 91 -1.95 -13.82 -19.32
C ARG A 91 -1.10 -12.57 -19.07
N ILE A 92 -0.07 -12.64 -18.22
CA ILE A 92 0.89 -11.54 -18.01
C ILE A 92 1.61 -11.20 -19.33
N ARG A 93 2.19 -12.20 -20.02
CA ARG A 93 2.82 -12.00 -21.35
C ARG A 93 1.88 -11.39 -22.38
N LEU A 94 0.56 -11.65 -22.31
CA LEU A 94 -0.43 -11.08 -23.25
C LEU A 94 -0.75 -9.59 -22.99
N GLU A 95 -0.63 -9.10 -21.76
CA GLU A 95 -0.71 -7.65 -21.50
C GLU A 95 0.61 -6.98 -21.92
N LEU A 96 1.76 -7.54 -21.53
CA LEU A 96 3.09 -7.01 -21.85
C LEU A 96 3.34 -6.92 -23.36
N ARG A 97 3.01 -7.98 -24.13
CA ARG A 97 3.12 -7.99 -25.60
C ARG A 97 2.15 -7.04 -26.31
N ALA A 98 1.18 -6.49 -25.59
CA ALA A 98 0.28 -5.45 -26.08
C ALA A 98 0.68 -4.04 -25.57
N GLY A 99 1.93 -3.88 -25.11
CA GLY A 99 2.49 -2.62 -24.63
C GLY A 99 1.98 -2.18 -23.26
N ARG A 100 1.35 -3.07 -22.47
CA ARG A 100 0.73 -2.72 -21.19
C ARG A 100 1.50 -3.32 -20.02
N ALA A 101 2.09 -2.44 -19.23
CA ALA A 101 2.72 -2.79 -17.96
C ALA A 101 1.71 -3.38 -16.96
N VAL A 102 2.17 -4.26 -16.07
CA VAL A 102 1.37 -4.88 -15.00
C VAL A 102 2.05 -4.75 -13.64
N THR A 103 1.29 -4.31 -12.64
CA THR A 103 1.71 -4.34 -11.24
C THR A 103 1.37 -5.71 -10.65
N THR A 104 2.29 -6.30 -9.88
CA THR A 104 2.14 -7.64 -9.31
C THR A 104 2.56 -7.68 -7.83
N HIS A 105 1.89 -8.50 -7.03
CA HIS A 105 2.28 -8.82 -5.65
C HIS A 105 2.85 -10.24 -5.56
N GLY A 106 3.91 -10.43 -4.77
CA GLY A 106 4.45 -11.77 -4.46
C GLY A 106 5.17 -12.46 -5.62
N VAL A 107 5.82 -11.68 -6.49
CA VAL A 107 6.58 -12.16 -7.66
C VAL A 107 8.05 -11.73 -7.59
N GLY A 108 8.81 -12.35 -6.70
CA GLY A 108 10.25 -12.14 -6.58
C GLY A 108 10.76 -12.39 -5.16
N VAL A 109 12.05 -12.69 -5.01
CA VAL A 109 12.68 -12.87 -3.71
C VAL A 109 13.17 -11.52 -3.17
N SER A 110 12.54 -11.07 -2.09
CA SER A 110 13.04 -10.04 -1.17
C SER A 110 13.33 -10.68 0.18
N ALA A 111 14.36 -10.20 0.90
CA ALA A 111 14.71 -10.69 2.24
C ALA A 111 13.59 -10.48 3.29
N PHE A 112 12.64 -9.59 3.00
CA PHE A 112 11.52 -9.24 3.87
C PHE A 112 10.18 -9.89 3.46
N GLY A 113 10.20 -10.85 2.53
CA GLY A 113 9.01 -11.59 2.08
C GLY A 113 8.46 -11.15 0.72
N PRO A 114 7.21 -11.48 0.37
CA PRO A 114 6.57 -11.01 -0.87
C PRO A 114 6.43 -9.47 -0.85
N VAL A 115 6.63 -8.84 -2.01
CA VAL A 115 6.46 -7.39 -2.18
C VAL A 115 5.72 -7.07 -3.48
N TRP A 116 5.38 -5.80 -3.69
CA TRP A 116 4.83 -5.27 -4.93
C TRP A 116 5.93 -4.94 -5.95
N GLY A 117 5.65 -5.14 -7.24
CA GLY A 117 6.52 -4.73 -8.33
C GLY A 117 5.86 -4.54 -9.70
N LEU A 118 6.40 -3.60 -10.47
CA LEU A 118 5.95 -3.22 -11.82
C LEU A 118 6.75 -3.96 -12.89
N ILE A 119 6.04 -4.67 -13.77
CA ILE A 119 6.61 -5.38 -14.92
C ILE A 119 6.20 -4.66 -16.20
N VAL A 120 7.17 -4.32 -17.07
CA VAL A 120 6.96 -3.52 -18.29
C VAL A 120 7.32 -4.24 -19.58
N GLY A 121 7.97 -5.40 -19.53
CA GLY A 121 8.35 -6.15 -20.73
C GLY A 121 8.69 -7.61 -20.47
N VAL A 122 8.84 -8.37 -21.56
CA VAL A 122 9.23 -9.77 -21.56
C VAL A 122 10.38 -9.98 -22.56
N ASP A 123 11.38 -10.75 -22.15
CA ASP A 123 12.44 -11.28 -23.02
C ASP A 123 12.23 -12.80 -23.10
N ASP A 124 11.75 -13.25 -24.26
CA ASP A 124 11.44 -14.65 -24.52
C ASP A 124 12.71 -15.52 -24.71
N GLU A 125 13.87 -14.93 -25.02
CA GLU A 125 15.16 -15.64 -25.17
C GLU A 125 15.82 -15.88 -23.81
N ARG A 126 15.82 -14.87 -22.92
CA ARG A 126 16.28 -14.99 -21.53
C ARG A 126 15.31 -15.75 -20.64
N GLY A 127 14.04 -15.88 -21.05
CA GLY A 127 12.97 -16.41 -20.19
C GLY A 127 12.71 -15.50 -18.97
N ALA A 128 12.75 -14.19 -19.16
CA ALA A 128 12.76 -13.20 -18.09
C ALA A 128 11.79 -12.03 -18.36
N TRP A 129 11.46 -11.29 -17.30
CA TRP A 129 10.58 -10.12 -17.33
C TRP A 129 11.36 -8.86 -16.95
N ARG A 130 11.12 -7.76 -17.67
CA ARG A 130 11.71 -6.46 -17.33
C ARG A 130 10.88 -5.79 -16.24
N ARG A 131 11.53 -5.44 -15.14
CA ARG A 131 11.00 -4.58 -14.07
C ARG A 131 11.28 -3.10 -14.36
N ASP A 132 10.46 -2.23 -13.81
CA ASP A 132 10.58 -0.76 -13.91
C ASP A 132 9.98 -0.09 -12.64
N GLY A 133 10.09 -0.79 -11.50
CA GLY A 133 9.51 -0.40 -10.21
C GLY A 133 10.00 -1.33 -9.10
N PRO A 134 9.53 -1.16 -7.85
CA PRO A 134 10.07 -1.86 -6.69
C PRO A 134 10.02 -3.39 -6.81
N MET A 135 10.97 -4.07 -6.16
CA MET A 135 11.05 -5.50 -5.87
C MET A 135 12.35 -5.65 -5.06
N THR A 136 12.29 -5.26 -3.79
CA THR A 136 13.07 -4.08 -3.35
C THR A 136 14.58 -4.23 -3.18
N GLU A 137 15.14 -5.44 -3.24
CA GLU A 137 16.59 -5.66 -3.27
C GLU A 137 17.01 -6.77 -4.26
N GLN A 138 17.04 -6.45 -5.56
CA GLN A 138 17.76 -7.25 -6.56
C GLN A 138 18.44 -6.34 -7.60
N VAL A 139 19.73 -6.58 -7.85
CA VAL A 139 20.61 -5.75 -8.71
C VAL A 139 20.24 -5.79 -10.21
N SER A 140 19.37 -6.72 -10.63
CA SER A 140 19.01 -6.93 -12.03
C SER A 140 17.66 -6.28 -12.39
N PRO A 141 17.56 -5.46 -13.47
CA PRO A 141 16.28 -5.02 -14.01
C PRO A 141 15.48 -6.17 -14.66
N TRP A 142 16.11 -7.34 -14.85
CA TRP A 142 15.47 -8.56 -15.35
C TRP A 142 15.19 -9.55 -14.22
N LEU A 143 13.94 -9.97 -14.11
CA LEU A 143 13.44 -10.98 -13.17
C LEU A 143 13.22 -12.31 -13.92
N PRO A 144 13.88 -13.42 -13.53
CA PRO A 144 13.66 -14.73 -14.14
C PRO A 144 12.21 -15.23 -13.96
N GLU A 145 11.59 -15.80 -15.00
CA GLU A 145 10.24 -16.38 -14.87
C GLU A 145 10.15 -17.53 -13.86
N THR A 146 11.28 -18.11 -13.45
CA THR A 146 11.34 -19.13 -12.40
C THR A 146 10.85 -18.61 -11.06
N GLU A 147 11.11 -17.35 -10.68
CA GLU A 147 10.68 -16.76 -9.41
C GLU A 147 9.14 -16.69 -9.30
N PHE A 148 8.43 -16.41 -10.39
CA PHE A 148 6.96 -16.52 -10.43
C PHE A 148 6.46 -17.93 -10.09
N ASN A 149 7.24 -18.98 -10.37
CA ASN A 149 6.85 -20.35 -10.04
C ASN A 149 7.18 -20.74 -8.59
N ALA A 150 7.90 -19.92 -7.82
CA ALA A 150 8.05 -20.12 -6.36
C ALA A 150 6.81 -19.65 -5.60
N SER A 151 6.10 -18.65 -6.12
CA SER A 151 4.94 -18.03 -5.46
C SER A 151 3.71 -18.96 -5.38
N PRO A 152 3.05 -19.07 -4.20
CA PRO A 152 1.80 -19.83 -4.05
C PRO A 152 0.56 -19.05 -4.53
N ALA A 153 0.59 -17.72 -4.45
CA ALA A 153 -0.50 -16.84 -4.84
C ALA A 153 0.04 -15.47 -5.27
N VAL A 154 -0.52 -14.91 -6.35
CA VAL A 154 -0.11 -13.62 -6.92
C VAL A 154 -1.32 -12.70 -7.07
N ILE A 155 -1.18 -11.42 -6.72
CA ILE A 155 -2.13 -10.39 -7.15
C ILE A 155 -1.58 -9.76 -8.43
N VAL A 156 -2.40 -9.61 -9.47
CA VAL A 156 -2.06 -8.85 -10.69
C VAL A 156 -3.04 -7.72 -10.87
N ILE A 157 -2.53 -6.49 -11.02
CA ILE A 157 -3.29 -5.30 -11.36
C ILE A 157 -2.91 -4.91 -12.79
N ALA A 158 -3.86 -5.04 -13.71
CA ALA A 158 -3.70 -4.57 -15.08
C ALA A 158 -4.58 -3.33 -15.29
N VAL A 159 -3.98 -2.22 -15.71
CA VAL A 159 -4.70 -0.98 -16.06
C VAL A 159 -4.73 -0.72 -17.57
N ARG A 160 -5.75 0.02 -18.01
CA ARG A 160 -5.97 0.45 -19.40
C ARG A 160 -6.68 1.81 -19.39
N ARG A 161 -6.20 2.78 -20.19
CA ARG A 161 -6.92 4.04 -20.42
C ARG A 161 -8.33 3.74 -20.95
N SER A 162 -9.35 4.30 -20.30
CA SER A 162 -10.77 4.10 -20.63
C SER A 162 -11.51 5.40 -20.95
N GLY A 163 -10.91 6.55 -20.67
CA GLY A 163 -11.40 7.88 -20.99
C GLY A 163 -10.41 8.94 -20.54
N GLU A 164 -10.90 10.16 -20.32
CA GLU A 164 -10.17 11.24 -19.65
C GLU A 164 -10.53 11.28 -18.15
N PRO A 165 -9.66 11.84 -17.28
CA PRO A 165 -9.97 12.03 -15.86
C PRO A 165 -11.17 12.96 -15.66
N ALA A 166 -12.09 12.58 -14.77
CA ALA A 166 -13.21 13.43 -14.36
C ALA A 166 -12.78 14.28 -13.16
N ALA A 167 -12.14 15.43 -13.43
CA ALA A 167 -11.46 16.24 -12.42
C ALA A 167 -12.37 16.67 -11.24
N GLU A 168 -13.64 16.97 -11.53
CA GLU A 168 -14.67 17.29 -10.54
C GLU A 168 -15.07 16.10 -9.64
N ARG A 169 -14.82 14.87 -10.08
CA ARG A 169 -15.09 13.63 -9.32
C ARG A 169 -13.91 13.19 -8.45
N ILE A 170 -12.67 13.61 -8.75
CA ILE A 170 -11.47 13.28 -7.95
C ILE A 170 -11.68 13.57 -6.43
N PRO A 171 -12.10 14.77 -5.99
CA PRO A 171 -12.34 15.02 -4.57
C PRO A 171 -13.52 14.20 -4.02
N GLN A 172 -14.56 13.94 -4.81
CA GLN A 172 -15.73 13.16 -4.39
C GLN A 172 -15.35 11.71 -4.08
N VAL A 173 -14.60 11.07 -4.99
CA VAL A 173 -14.12 9.69 -4.82
C VAL A 173 -13.10 9.60 -3.67
N ALA A 174 -12.27 10.63 -3.46
CA ALA A 174 -11.41 10.71 -2.28
C ALA A 174 -12.18 10.87 -0.95
N VAL A 175 -13.31 11.58 -0.93
CA VAL A 175 -14.22 11.61 0.25
C VAL A 175 -14.78 10.21 0.52
N GLU A 176 -15.25 9.51 -0.52
CA GLU A 176 -15.77 8.15 -0.39
C GLU A 176 -14.71 7.18 0.12
N ALA A 177 -13.52 7.18 -0.49
CA ALA A 177 -12.40 6.31 -0.11
C ALA A 177 -11.93 6.59 1.32
N MET A 178 -11.83 7.86 1.73
CA MET A 178 -11.52 8.25 3.10
C MET A 178 -12.58 7.73 4.07
N THR A 179 -13.85 8.02 3.80
CA THR A 179 -14.98 7.65 4.66
C THR A 179 -15.07 6.13 4.83
N ARG A 180 -14.93 5.36 3.74
CA ARG A 180 -14.91 3.89 3.76
C ARG A 180 -13.72 3.31 4.55
N SER A 181 -12.64 4.06 4.79
CA SER A 181 -11.48 3.63 5.61
C SER A 181 -11.41 4.25 7.02
N LEU A 182 -12.23 5.24 7.39
CA LEU A 182 -12.15 5.93 8.69
C LEU A 182 -12.30 4.99 9.91
N ASP A 183 -13.11 3.94 9.82
CA ASP A 183 -13.25 2.96 10.91
C ASP A 183 -12.05 2.01 11.00
N ARG A 184 -11.49 1.59 9.87
CA ARG A 184 -10.27 0.75 9.81
C ARG A 184 -9.05 1.51 10.33
N ALA A 185 -8.84 2.75 9.86
CA ALA A 185 -7.73 3.60 10.33
C ALA A 185 -7.82 3.87 11.84
N ARG A 186 -9.04 4.02 12.38
CA ARG A 186 -9.26 4.16 13.83
C ARG A 186 -8.96 2.86 14.58
N ALA A 187 -9.34 1.70 14.06
CA ALA A 187 -9.01 0.40 14.65
C ALA A 187 -7.50 0.14 14.65
N ASP A 188 -6.81 0.34 13.53
CA ASP A 188 -5.36 0.12 13.37
C ASP A 188 -4.52 0.92 14.38
N LEU A 189 -4.96 2.14 14.72
CA LEU A 189 -4.36 2.98 15.77
C LEU A 189 -4.67 2.48 17.19
N LEU A 190 -5.90 2.03 17.45
CA LEU A 190 -6.30 1.47 18.75
C LEU A 190 -5.57 0.14 19.03
N ASP A 191 -5.38 -0.70 18.02
CA ASP A 191 -4.63 -1.95 18.15
C ASP A 191 -3.12 -1.69 18.34
N ARG A 192 -2.57 -0.63 17.70
CA ARG A 192 -1.20 -0.15 18.00
C ARG A 192 -1.08 0.32 19.46
N ILE A 193 -2.10 0.98 19.99
CA ILE A 193 -2.17 1.36 21.41
C ILE A 193 -2.19 0.10 22.29
N GLU A 194 -3.05 -0.90 22.02
CA GLU A 194 -3.06 -2.15 22.81
C GLU A 194 -1.70 -2.87 22.78
N VAL A 195 -1.03 -2.95 21.63
CA VAL A 195 0.33 -3.54 21.55
C VAL A 195 1.35 -2.78 22.41
N LEU A 196 1.36 -1.45 22.35
CA LEU A 196 2.33 -0.64 23.10
C LEU A 196 2.02 -0.57 24.61
N ASP A 197 0.74 -0.53 25.01
CA ASP A 197 0.30 -0.62 26.41
C ASP A 197 0.49 -2.05 26.99
N SER A 198 0.67 -3.08 26.14
CA SER A 198 0.94 -4.46 26.58
C SER A 198 2.38 -4.70 27.05
N SER A 199 2.63 -5.89 27.61
CA SER A 199 3.99 -6.38 27.91
C SER A 199 4.59 -7.27 26.82
N VAL A 200 4.05 -7.26 25.59
CA VAL A 200 4.60 -8.06 24.47
C VAL A 200 5.78 -7.34 23.84
N GLU A 201 6.86 -8.08 23.58
CA GLU A 201 8.07 -7.56 22.93
C GLU A 201 7.79 -7.20 21.47
N VAL A 202 8.31 -6.04 21.04
CA VAL A 202 8.13 -5.49 19.69
C VAL A 202 9.47 -5.46 18.97
N GLU A 203 9.50 -5.98 17.74
CA GLU A 203 10.71 -6.00 16.90
C GLU A 203 11.04 -4.59 16.38
N ALA A 204 12.21 -4.05 16.74
CA ALA A 204 12.52 -2.64 16.59
C ALA A 204 12.58 -2.14 15.14
N GLN A 205 13.35 -2.82 14.29
CA GLN A 205 13.51 -2.46 12.87
C GLN A 205 12.16 -2.47 12.13
N ARG A 206 11.37 -3.52 12.33
CA ARG A 206 10.04 -3.68 11.72
C ARG A 206 8.98 -2.71 12.23
N TYR A 207 8.93 -2.43 13.53
CA TYR A 207 7.98 -1.43 14.04
C TYR A 207 8.34 -0.01 13.53
N SER A 208 9.62 0.26 13.29
CA SER A 208 10.06 1.49 12.61
C SER A 208 9.57 1.55 11.16
N TYR A 209 9.71 0.47 10.36
CA TYR A 209 9.13 0.42 9.01
C TYR A 209 7.62 0.73 9.02
N GLU A 210 6.86 0.13 9.94
CA GLU A 210 5.42 0.41 10.07
C GLU A 210 5.13 1.88 10.42
N ALA A 211 5.86 2.45 11.40
CA ALA A 211 5.67 3.82 11.84
C ALA A 211 5.97 4.84 10.75
N GLN A 212 7.06 4.65 9.98
CA GLN A 212 7.39 5.49 8.83
C GLN A 212 6.34 5.37 7.72
N ALA A 213 5.89 4.14 7.40
CA ALA A 213 4.87 3.92 6.37
C ALA A 213 3.52 4.54 6.74
N LEU A 214 3.12 4.45 8.01
CA LEU A 214 1.89 5.07 8.54
C LEU A 214 1.94 6.60 8.43
N ALA A 215 3.08 7.21 8.79
CA ALA A 215 3.28 8.65 8.66
C ALA A 215 3.32 9.11 7.18
N ALA A 216 3.96 8.34 6.30
CA ALA A 216 4.03 8.63 4.87
C ALA A 216 2.63 8.61 4.20
N ASN A 217 1.83 7.58 4.48
CA ASN A 217 0.46 7.47 3.94
C ASN A 217 -0.40 8.70 4.31
N TRP A 218 -0.37 9.12 5.56
CA TRP A 218 -1.09 10.32 6.00
C TRP A 218 -0.46 11.64 5.52
N GLY A 219 0.86 11.64 5.25
CA GLY A 219 1.54 12.74 4.55
C GLY A 219 1.02 12.94 3.12
N GLU A 220 0.86 11.85 2.35
CA GLU A 220 0.25 11.85 1.01
C GLU A 220 -1.23 12.31 1.08
N ALA A 221 -2.01 11.84 2.07
CA ALA A 221 -3.36 12.34 2.31
C ALA A 221 -3.40 13.86 2.59
N ALA A 222 -2.48 14.37 3.42
CA ALA A 222 -2.38 15.79 3.74
C ALA A 222 -1.87 16.65 2.57
N ALA A 223 -1.13 16.06 1.63
CA ALA A 223 -0.78 16.70 0.35
C ALA A 223 -2.02 16.81 -0.55
N PHE A 224 -2.78 15.72 -0.71
CA PHE A 224 -4.04 15.72 -1.47
C PHE A 224 -5.03 16.77 -0.97
N TRP A 225 -5.38 16.76 0.32
CA TRP A 225 -6.34 17.71 0.88
C TRP A 225 -5.80 19.15 1.01
N ARG A 226 -4.54 19.42 0.65
CA ARG A 226 -3.99 20.79 0.51
C ARG A 226 -4.29 21.37 -0.87
N GLU A 227 -4.27 20.53 -1.89
CA GLU A 227 -4.60 20.83 -3.28
C GLU A 227 -6.14 20.85 -3.45
N PHE A 228 -6.79 19.72 -3.17
CA PHE A 228 -8.24 19.54 -3.19
C PHE A 228 -8.81 19.90 -1.82
N ARG A 229 -8.90 21.20 -1.50
CA ARG A 229 -9.33 21.65 -0.17
C ARG A 229 -10.77 21.26 0.16
N HIS A 230 -10.99 20.81 1.40
CA HIS A 230 -12.30 20.47 1.94
C HIS A 230 -12.32 20.75 3.44
N ASP A 231 -13.24 21.62 3.90
CA ASP A 231 -13.25 22.24 5.24
C ASP A 231 -13.04 21.25 6.41
N ARG A 232 -13.66 20.07 6.31
CA ARG A 232 -13.55 18.96 7.26
C ARG A 232 -12.30 18.08 7.11
N TYR A 233 -11.95 17.64 5.89
CA TYR A 233 -10.91 16.63 5.67
C TYR A 233 -9.50 17.23 5.59
N THR A 234 -9.36 18.48 5.12
CA THR A 234 -8.07 19.21 5.10
C THR A 234 -7.45 19.33 6.51
N PRO A 235 -8.11 19.88 7.55
CA PRO A 235 -7.52 19.97 8.87
C PRO A 235 -7.31 18.59 9.50
N ALA A 236 -8.24 17.64 9.33
CA ALA A 236 -8.11 16.29 9.88
C ALA A 236 -6.88 15.55 9.32
N ALA A 237 -6.70 15.55 8.00
CA ALA A 237 -5.54 14.91 7.36
C ALA A 237 -4.22 15.62 7.72
N GLN A 238 -4.20 16.96 7.80
CA GLN A 238 -3.01 17.71 8.21
C GLN A 238 -2.60 17.45 9.66
N GLN A 239 -3.58 17.43 10.59
CA GLN A 239 -3.33 17.07 11.99
C GLN A 239 -2.82 15.62 12.09
N MET A 240 -3.43 14.68 11.37
CA MET A 240 -2.98 13.29 11.30
C MET A 240 -1.54 13.16 10.80
N ALA A 241 -1.17 13.85 9.72
CA ALA A 241 0.19 13.84 9.18
C ALA A 241 1.23 14.39 10.19
N VAL A 242 0.91 15.48 10.89
CA VAL A 242 1.81 16.06 11.91
C VAL A 242 1.95 15.12 13.11
N THR A 243 0.84 14.59 13.63
CA THR A 243 0.84 13.69 14.79
C THR A 243 1.56 12.38 14.48
N LEU A 244 1.30 11.76 13.33
CA LEU A 244 1.95 10.52 12.93
C LEU A 244 3.41 10.71 12.51
N SER A 245 3.78 11.87 11.96
CA SER A 245 5.19 12.24 11.77
C SER A 245 5.93 12.29 13.11
N ARG A 246 5.35 12.90 14.16
CA ARG A 246 5.92 12.87 15.52
C ARG A 246 6.06 11.44 16.04
N PHE A 247 5.02 10.61 15.92
CA PHE A 247 5.08 9.18 16.29
C PHE A 247 6.25 8.46 15.60
N ALA A 248 6.43 8.66 14.29
CA ALA A 248 7.50 8.06 13.52
C ALA A 248 8.91 8.50 13.97
N THR A 249 9.09 9.69 14.56
CA THR A 249 10.40 10.10 15.12
C THR A 249 10.86 9.25 16.32
N LEU A 250 9.94 8.58 17.02
CA LEU A 250 10.27 7.64 18.11
C LEU A 250 10.83 6.30 17.58
N PHE A 251 10.60 6.00 16.30
CA PHE A 251 10.94 4.74 15.63
C PHE A 251 11.72 5.02 14.33
N PRO A 252 12.97 5.54 14.44
CA PRO A 252 13.77 5.92 13.29
C PRO A 252 14.24 4.70 12.49
N TYR A 253 13.86 4.64 11.22
CA TYR A 253 14.37 3.66 10.26
C TYR A 253 15.81 4.02 9.83
N PRO A 254 16.75 3.05 9.68
CA PRO A 254 16.64 1.61 9.97
C PRO A 254 16.96 1.19 11.40
N MET A 255 17.38 2.12 12.27
CA MET A 255 17.95 1.83 13.59
C MET A 255 16.94 1.34 14.65
N GLY A 256 15.64 1.30 14.34
CA GLY A 256 14.63 0.60 15.12
C GLY A 256 14.04 1.37 16.31
N GLY A 257 14.75 2.39 16.80
CA GLY A 257 14.38 3.09 18.04
C GLY A 257 14.49 2.17 19.27
N GLN A 258 13.63 2.41 20.26
CA GLN A 258 13.55 1.56 21.46
C GLN A 258 12.09 1.25 21.83
N PRO A 259 11.31 0.53 21.00
CA PRO A 259 9.90 0.25 21.28
C PRO A 259 9.65 -0.59 22.53
N ASN A 260 10.68 -1.21 23.11
CA ASN A 260 10.59 -1.96 24.37
C ASN A 260 10.97 -1.12 25.60
N SER A 261 11.33 0.16 25.41
CA SER A 261 11.53 1.13 26.50
C SER A 261 10.17 1.66 27.00
N PRO A 262 9.85 1.58 28.31
CA PRO A 262 8.57 2.06 28.84
C PRO A 262 8.28 3.55 28.56
N GLY A 263 9.32 4.40 28.55
CA GLY A 263 9.16 5.83 28.23
C GLY A 263 8.78 6.06 26.76
N VAL A 264 9.37 5.28 25.84
CA VAL A 264 9.03 5.34 24.40
C VAL A 264 7.62 4.81 24.16
N ARG A 265 7.23 3.70 24.81
CA ARG A 265 5.85 3.18 24.75
C ARG A 265 4.83 4.21 25.22
N SER A 266 5.04 4.81 26.39
CA SER A 266 4.13 5.81 26.97
C SER A 266 3.97 7.04 26.07
N ALA A 267 5.08 7.58 25.53
CA ALA A 267 5.04 8.70 24.59
C ALA A 267 4.33 8.33 23.28
N ALA A 268 4.63 7.17 22.70
CA ALA A 268 4.03 6.68 21.47
C ALA A 268 2.52 6.45 21.62
N VAL A 269 2.08 5.87 22.73
CA VAL A 269 0.65 5.68 23.07
C VAL A 269 -0.08 7.01 23.17
N HIS A 270 0.50 8.03 23.81
CA HIS A 270 -0.12 9.35 23.88
C HIS A 270 -0.32 9.97 22.49
N ILE A 271 0.72 9.94 21.65
CA ILE A 271 0.65 10.49 20.27
C ILE A 271 -0.37 9.73 19.41
N LEU A 272 -0.51 8.41 19.58
CA LEU A 272 -1.54 7.63 18.88
C LEU A 272 -2.96 7.96 19.37
N ARG A 273 -3.15 8.29 20.65
CA ARG A 273 -4.45 8.73 21.18
C ARG A 273 -4.85 10.10 20.59
N ASP A 274 -3.91 11.04 20.52
CA ASP A 274 -4.11 12.32 19.82
C ASP A 274 -4.51 12.13 18.34
N ALA A 275 -4.00 11.08 17.67
CA ALA A 275 -4.38 10.73 16.29
C ALA A 275 -5.79 10.12 16.21
N VAL A 276 -6.17 9.25 17.15
CA VAL A 276 -7.55 8.71 17.24
C VAL A 276 -8.57 9.83 17.47
N ASP A 277 -8.23 10.83 18.29
CA ASP A 277 -9.10 11.98 18.54
C ASP A 277 -9.19 12.91 17.32
N ALA A 278 -8.09 13.10 16.56
CA ALA A 278 -8.12 13.82 15.29
C ALA A 278 -9.02 13.14 14.23
N LEU A 279 -8.98 11.80 14.13
CA LEU A 279 -9.91 11.03 13.27
C LEU A 279 -11.36 11.11 13.74
N THR A 280 -11.59 11.28 15.05
CA THR A 280 -12.94 11.27 15.63
C THR A 280 -13.58 12.66 15.59
N THR A 281 -12.80 13.73 15.73
CA THR A 281 -13.24 15.12 15.52
C THR A 281 -13.43 15.48 14.04
N GLY A 282 -12.88 14.68 13.12
CA GLY A 282 -13.18 14.72 11.69
C GLY A 282 -14.44 13.95 11.26
N ARG A 283 -15.34 13.56 12.19
CA ARG A 283 -16.59 12.82 11.91
C ARG A 283 -17.84 13.69 11.78
#